data_AF-A0A7K4M5T5-F1
#
_entry.id   AF-A0A7K4M5T5-F1
#
_cell.length_a   1.000
_cell.length_b   1.000
_cell.length_c   1.000
_cell.angle_alpha   90.00
_cell.angle_beta   90.00
_cell.angle_gamma   90.00
#
_symmetry.space_group_name_H-M   'P 1'
#
loop_
_entity.id
_entity.type
_entity.pdbx_description
1 polymer ?
#
loop_
_entity_poly.entity_id
_entity_poly.type
_entity_poly.pdbx_seq_one_letter_code
_entity_poly.pdbx_strand_id
1 'polypeptide(L)'
;QLFVVERAGRRTLHLIGLAGMAGCAVLMTIALTLLDQMPWMSYLSIVAIFGFVAFFEIGPGPIPWFIVAELFSQGPRPAAFAVAGLSNWTSNFIVGMGFQYIA
;
A
#
# COMPACT_ATOMS: atom_id res chain seq x y z
N GLN A 1 6.41 -2.42 13.71
CA GLN A 1 6.93 -2.06 12.37
C GLN A 1 8.45 -2.03 12.34
N LEU A 2 9.13 -1.12 13.05
CA LEU A 2 10.61 -1.07 13.11
C LEU A 2 11.26 -2.42 13.45
N PHE A 3 10.80 -3.11 14.50
CA PHE A 3 11.29 -4.45 14.87
C PHE A 3 11.12 -5.52 13.77
N VAL A 4 10.11 -5.38 12.90
CA VAL A 4 9.86 -6.32 11.80
C VAL A 4 10.75 -5.97 10.60
N VAL A 5 10.93 -4.67 10.32
CA VAL A 5 11.81 -4.16 9.26
C VAL A 5 13.26 -4.53 9.51
N GLU A 6 13.72 -4.44 10.75
CA GLU A 6 15.08 -4.82 11.13
C GLU A 6 15.33 -6.33 11.03
N ARG A 7 14.29 -7.17 11.22
CA ARG A 7 14.42 -8.63 11.19
C ARG A 7 14.23 -9.25 9.80
N ALA A 8 13.28 -8.77 9.01
CA ALA A 8 12.88 -9.41 7.74
C ALA A 8 13.48 -8.75 6.48
N GLY A 9 14.02 -7.54 6.61
CA GLY A 9 14.59 -6.79 5.51
C GLY A 9 13.55 -6.05 4.66
N ARG A 10 14.00 -4.96 4.03
CA ARG A 10 13.13 -3.97 3.37
C ARG A 10 12.44 -4.54 2.13
N ARG A 11 13.19 -5.23 1.26
CA ARG A 11 12.68 -5.81 0.01
C ARG A 11 11.60 -6.85 0.26
N THR A 12 11.83 -7.77 1.20
CA THR A 12 10.89 -8.84 1.53
C THR A 12 9.57 -8.28 2.05
N LEU A 13 9.63 -7.31 2.97
CA LEU A 13 8.42 -6.70 3.52
C LEU A 13 7.63 -5.89 2.49
N HIS A 14 8.32 -5.19 1.59
CA HIS A 14 7.65 -4.49 0.49
C HIS A 14 6.89 -5.45 -0.42
N LEU A 15 7.53 -6.56 -0.82
CA LEU A 15 6.91 -7.57 -1.68
C LEU A 15 5.75 -8.30 -0.99
N ILE A 16 5.90 -8.67 0.29
CA ILE A 16 4.82 -9.31 1.06
C ILE A 16 3.64 -8.36 1.22
N GLY A 17 3.89 -7.08 1.54
CA GLY A 17 2.83 -6.08 1.66
C GLY A 17 2.08 -5.89 0.34
N LEU A 18 2.79 -5.75 -0.79
CA LEU A 18 2.16 -5.66 -2.11
C LEU A 18 1.36 -6.92 -2.48
N ALA A 19 1.90 -8.11 -2.24
CA ALA A 19 1.21 -9.37 -2.53
C ALA A 19 -0.06 -9.53 -1.66
N GLY A 20 0.02 -9.19 -0.37
CA GLY A 20 -1.11 -9.21 0.54
C GLY A 20 -2.20 -8.21 0.13
N MET A 21 -1.81 -6.97 -0.20
CA MET A 21 -2.74 -5.96 -0.74
C MET A 21 -3.41 -6.43 -2.03
N ALA A 22 -2.66 -7.05 -2.96
CA ALA A 22 -3.24 -7.60 -4.19
C ALA A 22 -4.27 -8.70 -3.91
N GLY A 23 -3.97 -9.62 -2.98
CA GLY A 23 -4.91 -10.65 -2.54
C GLY A 23 -6.18 -10.06 -1.90
N CYS A 24 -6.02 -9.05 -1.03
CA CYS A 24 -7.15 -8.35 -0.43
C CYS A 24 -7.98 -7.59 -1.47
N ALA A 25 -7.36 -6.99 -2.49
CA ALA A 25 -8.08 -6.33 -3.58
C ALA A 25 -8.92 -7.33 -4.39
N VAL A 26 -8.38 -8.51 -4.71
CA VAL A 26 -9.13 -9.59 -5.38
C VAL A 26 -10.31 -10.06 -4.50
N LEU A 27 -10.09 -10.25 -3.20
CA LEU A 27 -11.14 -10.58 -2.24
C LEU A 27 -12.23 -9.51 -2.18
N MET A 28 -11.84 -8.24 -2.19
CA MET A 28 -12.77 -7.10 -2.23
C MET A 28 -13.60 -7.12 -3.51
N THR A 29 -12.98 -7.36 -4.67
CA THR A 29 -13.70 -7.49 -5.94
C THR A 29 -14.74 -8.62 -5.89
N ILE A 30 -14.37 -9.81 -5.39
CA ILE A 30 -15.28 -10.94 -5.24
C ILE A 30 -16.44 -10.60 -4.30
N ALA A 31 -16.14 -9.98 -3.16
CA ALA A 31 -17.15 -9.62 -2.17
C ALA A 31 -18.17 -8.61 -2.73
N LEU A 32 -17.69 -7.62 -3.49
CA LEU A 32 -18.55 -6.61 -4.11
C LEU A 32 -19.37 -7.16 -5.28
N THR A 33 -18.81 -8.03 -6.12
CA THR A 33 -19.55 -8.61 -7.26
C THR A 33 -20.64 -9.59 -6.83
N LEU A 34 -20.48 -10.25 -5.68
CA LEU A 34 -21.46 -11.20 -5.15
C LEU A 34 -22.39 -10.59 -4.10
N LEU A 35 -22.26 -9.31 -3.79
CA LEU A 35 -23.00 -8.64 -2.71
C LEU A 35 -24.52 -8.72 -2.90
N ASP A 36 -24.99 -8.52 -4.14
CA ASP A 36 -26.42 -8.55 -4.47
C ASP A 36 -27.03 -9.95 -4.35
N GLN A 37 -26.22 -11.00 -4.48
CA GLN A 37 -26.66 -12.39 -4.36
C GLN A 37 -26.56 -12.89 -2.91
N MET A 38 -25.56 -12.40 -2.18
CA MET A 38 -25.20 -12.86 -0.84
C MET A 38 -24.92 -11.66 0.08
N PRO A 39 -25.93 -11.18 0.84
CA PRO A 39 -25.79 -9.96 1.66
C PRO A 39 -24.67 -10.04 2.72
N TRP A 40 -24.28 -11.25 3.15
CA TRP A 40 -23.20 -11.45 4.11
C TRP A 40 -21.81 -11.14 3.52
N MET A 41 -21.68 -10.98 2.19
CA MET A 41 -20.43 -10.53 1.56
C MET A 41 -20.01 -9.13 2.02
N SER A 42 -20.92 -8.34 2.57
CA SER A 42 -20.60 -7.08 3.26
C SER A 42 -19.56 -7.27 4.37
N TYR A 43 -19.64 -8.34 5.16
CA TYR A 43 -18.63 -8.67 6.17
C TYR A 43 -17.30 -9.05 5.54
N LEU A 44 -17.31 -9.74 4.41
CA LEU A 44 -16.09 -10.10 3.69
C LEU A 44 -15.38 -8.86 3.14
N SER A 45 -16.13 -7.87 2.62
CA SER A 45 -15.57 -6.58 2.20
C SER A 45 -14.91 -5.83 3.35
N ILE A 46 -15.49 -5.87 4.56
CA ILE A 46 -14.89 -5.26 5.77
C ILE A 46 -13.57 -5.95 6.12
N VAL A 47 -13.54 -7.29 6.11
CA VAL A 47 -12.30 -8.06 6.36
C VAL A 47 -11.25 -7.77 5.30
N ALA A 48 -11.66 -7.69 4.03
CA ALA A 48 -10.76 -7.41 2.91
C ALA A 48 -10.11 -6.03 3.04
N ILE A 49 -10.86 -4.98 3.39
CA ILE A 49 -10.29 -3.63 3.53
C ILE A 49 -9.38 -3.50 4.75
N PHE A 50 -9.71 -4.14 5.87
CA PHE A 50 -8.81 -4.18 7.03
C PHE A 50 -7.52 -4.94 6.71
N GLY A 51 -7.60 -6.07 6.01
CA GLY A 51 -6.43 -6.78 5.51
C GLY A 51 -5.57 -5.90 4.59
N PHE A 52 -6.21 -5.22 3.63
CA PHE A 52 -5.53 -4.32 2.69
C PHE A 52 -4.74 -3.23 3.42
N VAL A 53 -5.36 -2.54 4.39
CA VAL A 53 -4.69 -1.50 5.19
C VAL A 53 -3.57 -2.10 6.06
N ALA A 54 -3.79 -3.26 6.68
CA ALA A 54 -2.77 -3.92 7.49
C ALA A 54 -1.52 -4.29 6.68
N PHE A 55 -1.69 -4.83 5.47
CA PHE A 55 -0.56 -5.15 4.57
C PHE A 55 0.12 -3.91 4.01
N PHE A 56 -0.63 -2.83 3.74
CA PHE A 56 -0.07 -1.53 3.36
C PHE A 56 0.89 -1.00 4.43
N GLU A 57 0.45 -1.00 5.69
CA GLU A 57 1.28 -0.55 6.80
C GLU A 57 2.53 -1.42 6.99
N ILE A 58 2.45 -2.75 6.81
CA ILE A 58 3.63 -3.61 6.97
C ILE A 58 4.72 -3.33 5.93
N GLY A 59 4.36 -2.98 4.70
CA GLY A 59 5.32 -2.84 3.60
C GLY A 59 5.26 -1.47 2.90
N PRO A 60 4.34 -1.26 1.94
CA PRO A 60 4.33 -0.08 1.08
C PRO A 60 4.24 1.28 1.77
N GLY A 61 3.67 1.38 2.96
CA GLY A 61 3.59 2.63 3.72
C GLY A 61 4.98 3.17 4.12
N PRO A 62 5.73 2.46 4.98
CA PRO A 62 7.01 2.95 5.49
C PRO A 62 8.21 2.66 4.59
N ILE A 63 8.24 1.53 3.88
CA ILE A 63 9.46 1.00 3.24
C ILE A 63 10.05 1.93 2.16
N PRO A 64 9.26 2.56 1.27
CA PRO A 64 9.82 3.46 0.26
C PRO A 64 10.65 4.60 0.87
N TRP A 65 10.22 5.15 2.02
CA TRP A 65 10.95 6.22 2.71
C TRP A 65 12.27 5.74 3.30
N PHE A 66 12.32 4.51 3.83
CA PHE A 66 13.57 3.89 4.26
C PHE A 66 14.52 3.68 3.07
N ILE A 67 14.01 3.22 1.92
CA ILE A 67 14.84 3.01 0.73
C ILE A 67 15.46 4.33 0.25
N VAL A 68 14.70 5.42 0.16
CA VAL A 68 15.24 6.73 -0.24
C VAL A 68 16.31 7.23 0.73
N ALA A 69 16.12 7.02 2.04
CA ALA A 69 17.11 7.39 3.06
C ALA A 69 18.41 6.57 2.95
N GLU A 70 18.29 5.26 2.70
CA GLU A 70 19.40 4.30 2.66
C GLU A 70 20.16 4.31 1.31
N LEU A 71 19.48 4.64 0.20
CA LEU A 71 20.06 4.60 -1.15
C LEU A 71 20.96 5.79 -1.46
N PHE A 72 20.69 6.96 -0.88
CA PHE A 72 21.39 8.21 -1.18
C PHE A 72 22.29 8.67 -0.03
N SER A 73 23.50 9.09 -0.38
CA SER A 73 24.44 9.75 0.55
C SER A 73 23.91 11.13 0.97
N GLN A 74 24.48 11.70 2.04
CA GLN A 74 23.94 12.91 2.69
C GLN A 74 23.78 14.12 1.76
N GLY A 75 24.67 14.29 0.77
CA GLY A 75 24.62 15.38 -0.21
C GLY A 75 23.37 15.34 -1.10
N PRO A 76 23.16 14.29 -1.91
CA PRO A 76 22.00 14.18 -2.80
C PRO A 76 20.69 13.84 -2.08
N ARG A 77 20.74 13.36 -0.84
CA ARG A 77 19.56 12.86 -0.11
C ARG A 77 18.40 13.88 -0.02
N PRO A 78 18.60 15.16 0.31
CA PRO A 78 17.49 16.13 0.33
C PRO A 78 16.78 16.26 -1.03
N ALA A 79 17.54 16.28 -2.14
CA ALA A 79 16.97 16.32 -3.47
C ALA A 79 16.20 15.03 -3.81
N ALA A 80 16.73 13.87 -3.42
CA ALA A 80 16.05 12.59 -3.59
C ALA A 80 14.71 12.53 -2.83
N PHE A 81 14.66 13.04 -1.60
CA PHE A 81 13.42 13.16 -0.83
C PHE A 81 12.41 14.12 -1.48
N ALA A 82 12.87 15.22 -2.07
CA ALA A 82 11.99 16.15 -2.79
C ALA A 82 11.33 15.47 -4.00
N VAL A 83 12.10 14.72 -4.79
CA VAL A 83 11.57 13.96 -5.94
C VAL A 83 10.62 12.85 -5.46
N ALA A 84 10.99 12.09 -4.42
CA ALA A 84 10.13 11.06 -3.85
C ALA A 84 8.80 11.64 -3.32
N GLY A 85 8.86 12.81 -2.66
CA GLY A 85 7.68 13.55 -2.21
C GLY A 85 6.79 13.99 -3.37
N LEU A 86 7.38 14.55 -4.42
CA LEU A 86 6.62 14.92 -5.63
C LEU A 86 5.94 13.70 -6.26
N SER A 87 6.65 12.59 -6.41
CA SER A 87 6.08 11.35 -6.93
C SER A 87 4.94 10.82 -6.04
N ASN A 88 5.10 10.89 -4.72
CA ASN A 88 4.07 10.48 -3.76
C ASN A 88 2.80 11.34 -3.88
N TRP A 89 2.93 12.66 -3.83
CA TRP A 89 1.79 13.57 -3.92
C TRP A 89 1.11 13.54 -5.28
N THR A 90 1.87 13.41 -6.36
CA THR A 90 1.32 13.23 -7.71
C THR A 90 0.49 11.96 -7.79
N SER A 91 1.00 10.83 -7.28
CA SER A 91 0.26 9.56 -7.26
C SER A 91 -0.99 9.66 -6.38
N ASN A 92 -0.89 10.31 -5.22
CA ASN A 92 -2.03 10.55 -4.34
C ASN A 92 -3.12 11.38 -5.02
N PHE A 93 -2.74 12.45 -5.73
CA PHE A 93 -3.67 13.25 -6.51
C PHE A 93 -4.38 12.44 -7.58
N ILE A 94 -3.64 11.62 -8.35
CA ILE A 94 -4.22 10.77 -9.40
C ILE A 94 -5.25 9.79 -8.80
N VAL A 95 -4.91 9.12 -7.70
CA VAL A 95 -5.85 8.19 -7.05
C VAL A 95 -7.04 8.94 -6.44
N GLY A 96 -6.80 10.03 -5.72
CA GLY A 96 -7.85 10.80 -5.04
C GLY A 96 -8.85 11.42 -5.99
N MET A 97 -8.39 11.94 -7.13
CA MET A 97 -9.27 12.45 -8.18
C MET A 97 -9.88 11.31 -9.01
N GLY A 98 -9.07 10.34 -9.43
CA GLY A 98 -9.47 9.32 -10.40
C GLY A 98 -10.40 8.23 -9.86
N PHE A 99 -10.32 7.92 -8.55
CA PHE A 99 -10.99 6.74 -7.99
C PHE A 99 -12.51 6.74 -8.21
N GLN A 100 -13.20 7.85 -7.92
CA GLN A 100 -14.66 7.95 -8.07
C GLN A 100 -15.13 7.96 -9.54
N TYR A 101 -14.24 8.22 -10.49
CA TYR A 101 -14.58 8.19 -11.92
C TYR A 101 -14.39 6.81 -12.55
N ILE A 102 -13.59 5.95 -11.93
CA ILE A 102 -13.19 4.64 -12.48
C ILE A 102 -13.87 3.48 -11.73
N ALA A 103 -14.07 3.62 -10.41
CA ALA A 103 -14.72 2.64 -9.55
C ALA A 103 -16.25 2.78 -9.57
#